data_AF-A0A358HTV6-F1
#
_entry.id   AF-A0A358HTV6-F1
#
_cell.length_a   1.000
_cell.length_b   1.000
_cell.length_c   1.000
_cell.angle_alpha   90.00
_cell.angle_beta   90.00
_cell.angle_gamma   90.00
#
_symmetry.space_group_name_H-M   'P 1'
#
loop_
_entity.id
_entity.type
_entity.pdbx_description
1 polymer ?
#
loop_
_entity_poly.entity_id
_entity_poly.type
_entity_poly.pdbx_seq_one_letter_code
_entity_poly.pdbx_strand_id
1 'polypeptide(L)' 'MQVANQIRDILTKEFTPAKLEIIDDSSKHAGHSGADPRGESHFSVLVVSDKFDGENRVSRQRLVY' A
#
# COMPACT_ATOMS: atom_id res chain seq x y z
N MET A 1 -4.08 5.66 15.49
CA MET A 1 -4.50 4.60 14.54
C MET A 1 -3.26 4.20 13.76
N GLN A 2 -3.03 2.91 13.53
CA GLN A 2 -1.88 2.41 12.76
C GLN A 2 -2.07 2.73 11.28
N VAL A 3 -1.01 3.18 10.61
CA VAL A 3 -1.03 3.54 9.18
C VAL A 3 -1.42 2.34 8.32
N ALA A 4 -0.94 1.14 8.67
CA ALA A 4 -1.30 -0.10 7.97
C ALA A 4 -2.82 -0.34 7.94
N ASN A 5 -3.54 0.02 9.01
CA ASN A 5 -5.00 -0.10 9.07
C ASN A 5 -5.68 0.95 8.19
N GLN A 6 -5.15 2.18 8.16
CA GLN A 6 -5.68 3.22 7.27
C GLN A 6 -5.52 2.84 5.79
N ILE A 7 -4.35 2.32 5.41
CA ILE A 7 -4.09 1.79 4.05
C ILE A 7 -5.10 0.67 3.74
N ARG A 8 -5.29 -0.28 4.67
CA ARG A 8 -6.25 -1.38 4.49
C ARG A 8 -7.67 -0.86 4.26
N ASP A 9 -8.15 0.03 5.12
CA ASP A 9 -9.53 0.52 5.07
C ASP A 9 -9.80 1.29 3.77
N ILE A 10 -8.87 2.16 3.37
CA ILE A 10 -8.98 2.93 2.11
C ILE A 10 -8.98 1.97 0.92
N LEU A 11 -8.02 1.05 0.84
CA LEU A 11 -7.92 0.14 -0.31
C LEU A 11 -9.08 -0.84 -0.39
N THR A 12 -9.55 -1.35 0.76
CA THR A 12 -10.75 -2.22 0.80
C THR A 12 -11.99 -1.47 0.31
N LYS A 13 -12.17 -0.22 0.75
CA LYS A 13 -13.32 0.60 0.34
C LYS A 13 -13.27 1.01 -1.13
N GLU A 14 -12.11 1.48 -1.59
CA GLU A 14 -11.99 2.08 -2.92
C GLU A 14 -11.78 1.04 -4.02
N PHE A 15 -11.17 -0.11 -3.73
CA PHE A 15 -10.85 -1.10 -4.76
C PHE A 15 -11.63 -2.41 -4.65
N THR A 16 -12.36 -2.62 -3.56
CA THR A 16 -13.14 -3.85 -3.31
C THR A 16 -12.34 -5.11 -3.67
N PRO A 17 -11.08 -5.24 -3.20
CA PRO A 17 -10.11 -6.14 -3.80
C PRO A 17 -10.46 -7.60 -3.56
N ALA A 18 -10.27 -8.44 -4.58
CA ALA A 18 -10.32 -9.89 -4.43
C ALA A 18 -9.17 -10.41 -3.55
N LYS A 19 -8.05 -9.68 -3.53
CA LYS A 19 -6.90 -9.96 -2.66
C LYS A 19 -6.20 -8.66 -2.27
N LEU A 20 -5.88 -8.52 -0.98
CA LEU A 20 -5.12 -7.39 -0.44
C LEU A 20 -4.06 -7.90 0.56
N GLU A 21 -2.80 -7.65 0.27
CA GLU A 21 -1.67 -7.87 1.20
C GLU A 21 -0.97 -6.54 1.45
N ILE A 22 -0.65 -6.26 2.71
CA ILE A 22 0.07 -5.07 3.15
C ILE A 22 1.18 -5.55 4.09
N ILE A 23 2.43 -5.26 3.72
CA ILE A 23 3.63 -5.65 4.46
C ILE A 23 4.36 -4.37 4.86
N ASP A 24 4.58 -4.19 6.16
CA ASP A 24 5.44 -3.12 6.68
C ASP A 24 6.91 -3.53 6.52
N ASP A 25 7.61 -2.83 5.62
CA ASP A 25 9.01 -3.04 5.30
C ASP A 25 9.94 -2.03 6.00
N SER A 26 9.42 -1.21 6.92
CA SER A 26 10.17 -0.12 7.56
C SER A 26 11.45 -0.58 8.25
N SER A 27 11.44 -1.78 8.83
CA SER A 27 12.63 -2.38 9.46
C SER A 27 13.80 -2.60 8.49
N LYS A 28 13.52 -2.89 7.22
CA LYS A 28 14.54 -3.07 6.16
C LYS A 28 15.24 -1.76 5.80
N HIS A 29 14.66 -0.63 6.21
CA HIS A 29 15.15 0.71 5.93
C HIS A 29 15.63 1.45 7.19
N ALA A 30 15.77 0.74 8.32
CA ALA A 30 16.27 1.33 9.56
C ALA A 30 17.63 2.04 9.32
N GLY A 31 17.71 3.32 9.70
CA GLY A 31 18.92 4.15 9.54
C GLY A 31 19.02 4.94 8.23
N HIS A 32 18.07 4.80 7.30
CA HIS A 32 18.02 5.63 6.08
C HIS A 32 17.23 6.93 6.31
N SER A 33 17.51 7.97 5.50
CA SER A 33 16.73 9.20 5.51
C SER A 33 15.26 8.90 5.19
N GLY A 34 14.35 9.26 6.09
CA GLY A 34 12.91 8.95 5.98
C GLY A 34 12.46 7.67 6.72
N ALA A 35 13.37 6.93 7.34
CA ALA A 35 12.98 5.85 8.25
C ALA A 35 12.40 6.44 9.55
N ASP A 36 11.16 6.10 9.89
CA ASP A 36 10.61 6.39 11.21
C ASP A 36 11.03 5.27 12.17
N PRO A 37 11.69 5.57 13.31
CA PRO A 37 12.07 4.57 14.30
C PRO A 37 10.89 3.75 14.85
N ARG A 38 9.66 4.25 14.69
CA ARG A 38 8.42 3.61 15.14
C ARG A 38 7.83 2.64 14.11
N GLY A 39 8.43 2.53 12.91
CA GLY A 39 7.90 1.72 11.80
C GLY A 39 6.91 2.49 10.92
N GLU A 40 6.15 1.77 10.10
CA GLU A 40 5.10 2.31 9.24
C GLU A 40 5.52 3.46 8.28
N SER A 41 6.79 3.51 7.87
CA SER A 41 7.31 4.46 6.87
C SER A 41 7.43 3.88 5.46
N HIS A 42 7.56 2.55 5.33
CA HIS A 42 7.68 1.87 4.04
C HIS A 42 6.75 0.65 3.99
N PHE A 43 5.98 0.54 2.92
CA PHE A 43 5.04 -0.56 2.72
C PHE A 43 5.18 -1.18 1.33
N SER A 44 5.17 -2.51 1.28
CA SER A 44 4.84 -3.25 0.08
C SER A 44 3.36 -3.60 0.10
N VAL A 45 2.64 -3.26 -0.97
CA VAL A 45 1.21 -3.50 -1.09
C VAL A 45 0.91 -4.29 -2.36
N LEU A 46 0.18 -5.39 -2.22
CA LEU A 46 -0.38 -6.16 -3.33
C LEU A 46 -1.90 -6.01 -3.32
N VAL A 47 -2.46 -5.52 -4.42
CA VAL A 47 -3.90 -5.35 -4.61
C VAL A 47 -4.32 -6.05 -5.90
N VAL A 48 -5.31 -6.94 -5.81
CA VAL A 48 -5.99 -7.55 -6.97
C VAL A 48 -7.41 -7.02 -7.03
N SER A 49 -7.76 -6.31 -8.10
CA SER A 49 -9.09 -5.69 -8.28
C SER A 49 -9.39 -5.51 -9.77
N ASP A 50 -10.66 -5.71 -10.14
CA ASP A 50 -11.19 -5.47 -11.48
C ASP A 50 -11.12 -3.99 -11.88
N LYS A 51 -10.97 -3.07 -10.90
CA LYS A 51 -10.75 -1.64 -11.17
C LYS A 51 -9.46 -1.35 -11.94
N PHE A 52 -8.56 -2.33 -12.08
CA PHE A 52 -7.34 -2.22 -12.87
C PHE A 52 -7.48 -2.74 -14.32
N ASP A 53 -8.65 -3.25 -14.71
CA ASP A 53 -8.90 -3.70 -16.07
C ASP A 53 -8.81 -2.53 -17.07
N GLY A 54 -8.13 -2.76 -18.19
CA GLY A 54 -7.84 -1.72 -19.19
C GLY A 54 -6.74 -0.72 -18.79
N GLU A 55 -6.34 -0.68 -17.52
CA GLU A 55 -5.31 0.26 -17.04
C GLU A 55 -3.89 -0.29 -17.23
N ASN A 56 -3.00 0.56 -17.77
CA ASN A 56 -1.58 0.24 -17.84
C ASN A 56 -0.91 0.40 -16.45
N ARG A 57 0.33 -0.07 -16.32
CA ARG A 57 1.07 -0.07 -15.05
C ARG A 57 1.14 1.31 -14.37
N VAL A 58 1.36 2.37 -15.13
CA VAL A 58 1.48 3.74 -14.58
C VAL A 58 0.13 4.26 -14.12
N SER A 59 -0.94 4.03 -14.90
CA SER A 59 -2.29 4.40 -14.50
C SER A 59 -2.73 3.69 -13.23
N ARG A 60 -2.48 2.37 -13.11
CA ARG A 60 -2.75 1.61 -11.89
C ARG A 60 -2.07 2.22 -10.66
N GLN A 61 -0.81 2.62 -10.80
CA GLN A 61 -0.06 3.26 -9.72
C GLN A 61 -0.65 4.62 -9.33
N ARG A 62 -1.11 5.41 -10.31
CA ARG A 62 -1.76 6.71 -10.07
C ARG A 62 -3.14 6.59 -9.44
N LEU A 63 -3.85 5.48 -9.63
CA LEU A 63 -5.12 5.23 -8.92
C LEU A 63 -4.89 4.99 -7.43
N VAL A 64 -3.73 4.46 -7.04
CA VAL A 64 -3.40 4.08 -5.67
C VAL A 64 -2.72 5.21 -4.88
N TYR A 65 -1.89 6.03 -5.54
CA TYR A 65 -1.22 7.19 -4.93
C TYR A 65 -2.18 8.35 -4.64
#